data_AF-A0A931QIP5-F1
#
_entry.id   AF-A0A931QIP5-F1
#
_cell.length_a   1.000
_cell.length_b   1.000
_cell.length_c   1.000
_cell.angle_alpha   90.00
_cell.angle_beta   90.00
_cell.angle_gamma   90.00
#
_symmetry.space_group_name_H-M   'P 1'
#
loop_
_entity.id
_entity.type
_entity.pdbx_description
1 polymer ?
#
loop_
_entity_poly.entity_id
_entity_poly.type
_entity_poly.pdbx_seq_one_letter_code
_entity_poly.pdbx_strand_id
1 'polypeptide(L)' 'MQTVGTSEPIPNWAFFATRKANPNKSNKVLQALLRLKPGSEEASVVLGLAHLTGFVLTADQDYDPMRKAGQAAGVL' A
#
# COMPACT_ATOMS: atom_id res chain seq x y z
N MET A 1 -7.79 26.54 8.80
CA MET A 1 -8.65 25.34 8.69
C MET A 1 -8.53 24.60 10.01
N GLN A 2 -9.62 24.35 10.73
CA GLN A 2 -9.58 23.63 12.02
C GLN A 2 -10.04 22.19 11.79
N THR A 3 -9.21 21.22 12.18
CA THR A 3 -9.58 19.80 12.15
C THR A 3 -10.66 19.54 13.19
N VAL A 4 -11.79 18.96 12.77
CA VAL A 4 -12.95 18.65 13.64
C VAL A 4 -12.97 17.20 14.14
N GLY A 5 -12.11 16.35 13.57
CA GLY A 5 -11.95 14.95 13.94
C GLY A 5 -10.91 14.27 13.07
N THR A 6 -10.38 13.15 13.56
CA THR A 6 -9.43 12.28 12.85
C THR A 6 -9.92 10.85 12.99
N SER A 7 -9.84 10.07 11.91
CA SER A 7 -10.20 8.66 11.97
C SER A 7 -9.13 7.85 12.69
N GLU A 8 -9.49 6.65 13.12
CA GLU A 8 -8.48 5.63 13.38
C GLU A 8 -7.66 5.36 12.10
N PRO A 9 -6.37 4.97 12.24
CA PRO A 9 -5.55 4.60 11.10
C PRO A 9 -6.18 3.46 10.29
N ILE A 10 -6.12 3.59 8.96
CA ILE A 10 -6.50 2.54 8.01
C ILE A 10 -5.27 2.10 7.20
N PRO A 11 -5.24 0.86 6.69
CA PRO A 11 -4.18 0.43 5.80
C PRO A 11 -4.14 1.29 4.53
N ASN A 12 -2.93 1.60 4.06
CA ASN A 12 -2.67 2.34 2.83
C ASN A 12 -2.98 1.51 1.57
N TRP A 13 -2.85 2.10 0.38
CA TRP A 13 -3.10 1.41 -0.88
C TRP A 13 -2.25 0.14 -1.07
N ALA A 14 -2.93 -0.96 -1.41
CA ALA A 14 -2.29 -2.22 -1.74
C ALA A 14 -1.77 -2.24 -3.19
N PHE A 15 -0.56 -2.77 -3.38
CA PHE A 15 -0.12 -3.29 -4.68
C PHE A 15 -0.30 -4.80 -4.68
N PHE A 16 -0.97 -5.35 -5.69
CA PHE A 16 -1.21 -6.78 -5.81
C PHE A 16 -0.91 -7.30 -7.22
N ALA A 17 -0.56 -8.57 -7.30
CA ALA A 17 -0.44 -9.30 -8.56
C ALA A 17 -1.68 -10.18 -8.76
N THR A 18 -2.23 -10.20 -9.97
CA THR A 18 -3.34 -11.10 -10.29
C THR A 18 -2.86 -12.55 -10.37
N ARG A 19 -3.78 -13.51 -10.22
CA ARG A 19 -3.46 -14.95 -10.33
C ARG A 19 -2.86 -15.36 -11.68
N LYS A 20 -3.09 -14.56 -12.73
CA LYS A 20 -2.55 -14.80 -14.09
C LYS A 20 -1.17 -14.16 -14.30
N ALA A 21 -0.69 -13.36 -13.35
CA ALA A 21 0.61 -12.72 -13.45
C ALA A 21 1.73 -13.76 -13.39
N ASN A 22 2.81 -13.52 -14.14
CA ASN A 22 3.99 -14.38 -14.09
C ASN A 22 4.64 -14.29 -12.69
N PRO A 23 4.81 -15.41 -11.96
CA PRO A 23 5.32 -15.38 -10.58
C PRO A 23 6.73 -14.80 -10.48
N ASN A 24 7.62 -15.15 -11.42
CA ASN A 24 9.00 -14.68 -11.42
C ASN A 24 9.08 -13.17 -11.67
N LYS A 25 8.27 -12.62 -12.59
CA LYS A 25 8.20 -11.17 -12.82
C LYS A 25 7.60 -10.45 -11.61
N SER A 26 6.53 -10.98 -11.04
CA SER A 26 5.86 -10.41 -9.87
C SER A 26 6.79 -10.33 -8.66
N ASN A 27 7.57 -11.40 -8.42
CA ASN A 27 8.55 -11.41 -7.34
C ASN A 27 9.70 -10.40 -7.60
N LYS A 28 10.17 -10.25 -8.85
CA LYS A 28 11.16 -9.21 -9.18
C LYS A 28 10.64 -7.80 -8.89
N VAL A 29 9.39 -7.51 -9.23
CA VAL A 29 8.75 -6.22 -8.92
C VAL A 29 8.61 -6.03 -7.42
N LEU A 30 8.13 -7.04 -6.69
CA LEU A 30 8.03 -6.99 -5.23
C LEU A 30 9.38 -6.65 -4.58
N GLN A 31 10.44 -7.37 -4.95
CA GLN A 31 11.78 -7.12 -4.42
C GLN A 31 12.33 -5.75 -4.81
N ALA A 32 12.00 -5.24 -6.00
CA ALA A 32 12.39 -3.89 -6.41
C ALA A 32 11.69 -2.82 -5.56
N LEU A 33 10.38 -2.96 -5.32
CA LEU A 33 9.60 -2.02 -4.49
C LEU A 33 10.13 -1.99 -3.04
N LEU A 34 10.40 -3.16 -2.44
CA LEU A 34 10.91 -3.25 -1.07
C LEU A 34 12.33 -2.68 -0.89
N ARG A 35 13.09 -2.50 -1.98
CA ARG A 35 14.44 -1.90 -1.93
C ARG A 35 14.42 -0.38 -1.96
N LEU A 36 13.30 0.25 -2.31
CA LEU A 36 13.18 1.70 -2.34
C LEU A 36 13.15 2.22 -0.90
N LYS A 37 14.30 2.74 -0.44
CA LYS A 37 14.46 3.33 0.88
C LYS A 37 14.33 4.85 0.82
N PRO A 38 13.65 5.48 1.78
CA PRO A 38 13.55 6.93 1.81
C PRO A 38 14.96 7.54 2.00
N GLY A 39 15.27 8.55 1.19
CA GLY A 39 16.56 9.26 1.22
C GLY A 39 17.62 8.76 0.24
N SER A 40 17.38 7.71 -0.56
CA SER A 40 18.22 7.45 -1.74
C SER A 40 17.78 8.32 -2.92
N GLU A 41 18.71 8.67 -3.81
CA GLU A 41 18.43 9.52 -4.97
C GLU A 41 17.40 8.87 -5.91
N GLU A 42 17.54 7.56 -6.17
CA GLU A 42 16.60 6.81 -7.00
C GLU A 42 15.20 6.71 -6.36
N ALA A 43 15.16 6.54 -5.04
CA ALA A 43 13.91 6.46 -4.30
C ALA A 43 13.22 7.83 -4.20
N SER A 44 13.97 8.93 -4.13
CA SER A 44 13.39 10.28 -4.08
C SER A 44 12.57 10.60 -5.34
N VAL A 45 13.02 10.14 -6.51
CA VAL A 45 12.29 10.33 -7.78
C VAL A 45 10.97 9.55 -7.78
N VAL A 46 10.98 8.30 -7.33
CA VAL A 46 9.81 7.42 -7.39
C VAL A 46 8.85 7.65 -6.23
N LEU A 47 9.37 7.67 -4.99
CA LEU A 47 8.58 7.82 -3.78
C LEU A 47 8.11 9.26 -3.56
N GLY A 48 8.94 10.25 -3.94
CA GLY A 48 8.65 11.67 -3.73
C GLY A 48 7.41 12.14 -4.51
N LEU A 49 7.24 11.68 -5.76
CA LEU A 49 6.05 11.97 -6.57
C LEU A 49 4.75 11.47 -5.95
N ALA A 50 4.83 10.38 -5.17
CA ALA A 50 3.68 9.76 -4.52
C ALA A 50 3.58 10.13 -3.03
N HIS A 51 4.45 11.02 -2.52
CA HIS A 51 4.57 11.35 -1.09
C HIS A 51 4.71 10.10 -0.19
N LEU A 52 5.40 9.07 -0.69
CA LEU A 52 5.63 7.82 0.03
C LEU A 52 6.99 7.83 0.73
N THR A 53 7.11 7.04 1.78
CA THR A 53 8.39 6.78 2.47
C THR A 53 8.93 5.39 2.19
N GLY A 54 8.18 4.53 1.50
CA GLY A 54 8.63 3.20 1.11
C GLY A 54 7.46 2.22 0.96
N PHE A 55 7.81 0.94 0.87
CA PHE A 55 6.86 -0.17 0.76
C PHE A 55 7.12 -1.20 1.85
N VAL A 56 6.05 -1.83 2.32
CA VAL A 56 6.11 -2.90 3.32
C VAL A 56 5.42 -4.15 2.77
N LEU A 57 5.86 -5.31 3.25
CA LEU A 57 5.13 -6.55 3.00
C LEU A 57 3.80 -6.52 3.75
N THR A 58 2.75 -7.00 3.09
CA THR A 58 1.40 -7.09 3.63
C THR A 58 0.73 -8.36 3.12
N ALA A 59 -0.25 -8.84 3.88
CA ALA A 59 -1.13 -9.95 3.53
C ALA A 59 -2.57 -9.45 3.39
N ASP A 60 -3.42 -10.24 2.71
CA ASP A 60 -4.84 -9.89 2.51
C ASP A 60 -5.57 -9.57 3.82
N GLN A 61 -5.25 -10.30 4.89
CA GLN A 61 -5.84 -10.13 6.21
C GLN A 61 -5.55 -8.76 6.86
N ASP A 62 -4.49 -8.07 6.44
CA ASP A 62 -4.17 -6.73 6.97
C ASP A 62 -5.24 -5.69 6.56
N TYR A 63 -6.07 -6.03 5.57
CA TYR A 63 -7.17 -5.19 5.05
C TYR A 63 -8.54 -5.61 5.62
N ASP A 64 -8.60 -6.53 6.58
CA ASP A 64 -9.82 -6.90 7.30
C ASP A 64 -10.62 -5.70 7.84
N PRO A 65 -10.00 -4.66 8.44
CA PRO A 65 -10.74 -3.49 8.91
C PRO A 65 -11.51 -2.78 7.80
N MET A 66 -10.96 -2.73 6.58
CA MET A 66 -11.62 -2.12 5.42
C MET A 66 -12.83 -2.94 4.97
N ARG A 67 -12.74 -4.28 5.01
CA ARG A 67 -13.89 -5.15 4.71
C ARG A 67 -15.02 -4.96 5.74
N LYS A 68 -14.69 -4.88 7.03
CA LYS A 68 -15.67 -4.60 8.09
C LYS A 68 -16.33 -3.24 7.91
N ALA A 69 -15.55 -2.21 7.57
CA ALA A 69 -16.09 -0.88 7.29
C ALA A 69 -17.05 -0.88 6.09
N GLY A 70 -16.71 -1.60 5.01
CA GLY A 70 -17.57 -1.75 3.85
C GLY A 70 -18.88 -2.48 4.15
N GLN A 71 -18.83 -3.56 4.95
CA GLN A 71 -20.02 -4.28 5.42
C GLN A 71 -20.92 -3.38 6.27
N ALA A 72 -20.35 -2.63 7.21
CA ALA A 72 -21.10 -1.69 8.05
C ALA A 72 -21.75 -0.56 7.22
N ALA A 73 -21.12 -0.17 6.12
CA ALA A 73 -21.64 0.82 5.18
C ALA A 73 -22.63 0.25 4.16
N GLY A 74 -22.84 -1.08 4.11
CA GLY A 74 -23.77 -1.74 3.17
C GLY A 74 -23.31 -1.71 1.71
N VAL A 75 -22.01 -1.57 1.46
CA VAL A 75 -21.41 -1.51 0.10
C VAL A 75 -20.64 -2.78 -0.28
N LEU A 76 -20.62 -3.76 0.63
CA LEU A 76 -19.92 -5.03 0.52
C LEU A 76 -20.81 -6.16 1.03
#